data_AF-A0A4V3I8V0-F1
#
_entry.id   AF-A0A4V3I8V0-F1
#
_cell.length_a   1.000
_cell.length_b   1.000
_cell.length_c   1.000
_cell.angle_alpha   90.00
_cell.angle_beta   90.00
_cell.angle_gamma   90.00
#
_symmetry.space_group_name_H-M   'P 1'
#
loop_
_entity.id
_entity.type
_entity.pdbx_description
1 polymer ?
#
loop_
_entity_poly.entity_id
_entity_poly.type
_entity_poly.pdbx_seq_one_letter_code
_entity_poly.pdbx_strand_id
1 'polypeptide(L)'
;MVENEHRPITRGVNPIPPDGWPWHLTDYEVDYVRAFKVRPVREGWPGTPEENYRLDQEAYGVQVNAVGPAPGRRLYRLWLWISVTGAVVTIGAVATIIGINNLSAAANLNESTSNIEAVL
;
A
#
# COMPACT_ATOMS: atom_id res chain seq x y z
N MET A 1 12.41 -20.73 -2.32
CA MET A 1 11.40 -19.75 -2.75
C MET A 1 10.16 -20.55 -3.11
N VAL A 2 9.21 -20.66 -2.19
CA VAL A 2 7.96 -21.40 -2.45
C VAL A 2 6.97 -20.39 -3.01
N GLU A 3 6.58 -20.63 -4.25
CA GLU A 3 5.59 -19.86 -5.00
C GLU A 3 4.25 -19.97 -4.26
N ASN A 4 3.86 -18.89 -3.57
CA ASN A 4 2.52 -18.74 -3.00
C ASN A 4 1.54 -18.49 -4.16
N GLU A 5 1.34 -19.49 -5.02
CA GLU A 5 0.23 -19.49 -5.97
C GLU A 5 -1.06 -19.40 -5.16
N HIS A 6 -1.66 -18.20 -5.15
CA HIS A 6 -3.00 -18.00 -4.61
C HIS A 6 -3.97 -18.80 -5.49
N ARG A 7 -4.18 -20.07 -5.13
CA ARG A 7 -5.21 -20.91 -5.75
C ARG A 7 -6.55 -20.19 -5.63
N PRO A 8 -7.41 -20.27 -6.67
CA PRO A 8 -8.73 -19.65 -6.62
C PRO A 8 -9.49 -20.18 -5.40
N ILE A 9 -9.95 -19.26 -4.53
CA ILE A 9 -10.65 -19.60 -3.30
C ILE A 9 -11.94 -20.36 -3.65
N THR A 10 -11.94 -21.67 -3.41
CA THR A 10 -13.05 -22.56 -3.75
C THR A 10 -13.82 -22.90 -2.47
N ARG A 11 -15.15 -22.82 -2.49
CA ARG A 11 -15.98 -23.23 -1.33
C ARG A 11 -15.76 -24.71 -1.03
N GLY A 12 -15.39 -25.06 0.20
CA GLY A 12 -15.21 -26.46 0.58
C GLY A 12 -14.24 -26.69 1.75
N VAL A 13 -13.65 -27.88 1.76
CA VAL A 13 -12.68 -28.37 2.76
C VAL A 13 -11.30 -27.82 2.43
N ASN A 14 -10.61 -27.28 3.44
CA ASN A 14 -9.24 -26.80 3.28
C ASN A 14 -8.28 -28.00 3.33
N PRO A 15 -7.51 -28.30 2.27
CA PRO A 15 -6.62 -29.46 2.25
C PRO A 15 -5.45 -29.29 3.23
N ILE A 16 -4.98 -30.40 3.80
CA ILE A 16 -3.90 -30.42 4.79
C ILE A 16 -2.61 -29.87 4.17
N PRO A 17 -1.95 -28.85 4.78
CA PRO A 17 -0.68 -28.35 4.31
C PRO A 17 0.44 -29.41 4.44
N PRO A 18 1.51 -29.35 3.63
CA PRO A 18 2.62 -30.30 3.71
C PRO A 18 3.25 -30.41 5.11
N ASP A 19 3.28 -29.30 5.84
CA ASP A 19 3.85 -29.19 7.19
C ASP A 19 2.81 -29.37 8.31
N GLY A 20 1.59 -29.80 7.95
CA GLY A 20 0.45 -29.89 8.85
C GLY A 20 -0.20 -28.53 9.11
N TRP A 21 -1.22 -28.55 9.97
CA TRP A 21 -1.99 -27.35 10.26
C TRP A 21 -1.29 -26.46 11.30
N PRO A 22 -1.15 -25.15 11.04
CA PRO A 22 -0.68 -24.22 12.05
C PRO A 22 -1.75 -23.96 13.12
N TRP A 23 -1.32 -23.57 14.32
CA TRP A 23 -2.22 -23.23 15.44
C TRP A 23 -3.02 -21.92 15.29
N HIS A 24 -2.85 -21.21 14.17
CA HIS A 24 -3.48 -19.93 13.85
C HIS A 24 -4.10 -20.00 12.45
N LEU A 25 -5.01 -19.08 12.12
CA LEU A 25 -5.56 -19.00 10.75
C LEU A 25 -4.46 -18.72 9.72
N THR A 26 -4.41 -19.53 8.67
CA THR A 26 -3.57 -19.30 7.49
C THR A 26 -4.07 -18.11 6.67
N ASP A 27 -3.21 -17.52 5.84
CA ASP A 27 -3.60 -16.43 4.94
C ASP A 27 -4.79 -16.83 4.04
N TYR A 28 -4.81 -18.07 3.55
CA TYR A 28 -5.92 -18.62 2.80
C TYR A 28 -7.23 -18.62 3.60
N GLU A 29 -7.20 -19.05 4.87
CA GLU A 29 -8.37 -19.07 5.75
C GLU A 29 -8.85 -17.66 6.08
N VAL A 30 -7.94 -16.70 6.27
CA VAL A 30 -8.27 -15.29 6.48
C VAL A 30 -9.02 -14.75 5.26
N ASP A 31 -8.54 -15.01 4.05
CA ASP A 31 -9.18 -14.55 2.83
C ASP A 31 -10.50 -15.29 2.56
N TYR A 32 -10.59 -16.58 2.88
CA TYR A 32 -11.85 -17.34 2.84
C TYR A 32 -12.89 -16.75 3.81
N VAL A 33 -12.50 -16.45 5.05
CA VAL A 33 -13.37 -15.84 6.06
C VAL A 33 -13.81 -14.44 5.62
N ARG A 34 -12.93 -13.66 4.98
CA ARG A 34 -13.31 -12.35 4.42
C ARG A 34 -14.37 -12.46 3.33
N ALA A 35 -14.20 -13.42 2.42
CA ALA A 35 -15.06 -13.62 1.25
C ALA A 35 -16.42 -14.25 1.62
N PHE A 36 -16.41 -15.26 2.49
CA PHE A 36 -17.58 -16.09 2.76
C PHE A 36 -18.16 -15.90 4.16
N LYS A 37 -17.51 -15.12 5.04
CA LYS A 37 -17.92 -14.89 6.43
C LYS A 37 -18.07 -16.17 7.25
N VAL A 38 -17.40 -17.25 6.85
CA VAL A 38 -17.36 -18.52 7.58
C VAL A 38 -15.92 -19.05 7.57
N ARG A 39 -15.51 -19.73 8.64
CA ARG A 39 -14.22 -20.43 8.68
C ARG A 39 -14.34 -21.74 7.88
N PRO A 40 -13.39 -22.06 6.98
CA PRO A 40 -13.38 -23.35 6.32
C PRO A 40 -12.99 -24.45 7.32
N VAL A 41 -13.52 -25.65 7.12
CA VAL A 41 -13.18 -26.80 7.97
C VAL A 41 -11.79 -27.30 7.58
N ARG A 42 -10.93 -27.50 8.59
CA ARG A 42 -9.62 -28.14 8.44
C ARG A 42 -9.78 -29.64 8.47
N GLU A 43 -9.37 -30.31 7.40
CA GLU A 43 -9.38 -31.77 7.34
C GLU A 43 -8.34 -32.36 8.29
N GLY A 44 -8.71 -33.35 9.10
CA GLY A 44 -7.74 -34.04 9.97
C GLY A 44 -7.09 -33.15 11.05
N TRP A 45 -7.71 -32.03 11.41
CA TRP A 45 -7.21 -31.15 12.48
C TRP A 45 -7.13 -31.90 13.82
N PRO A 46 -5.95 -32.03 14.44
CA PRO A 46 -5.78 -32.79 15.68
C PRO A 46 -6.11 -31.99 16.94
N GLY A 47 -6.54 -30.73 16.82
CA GLY A 47 -6.69 -29.85 17.97
C GLY A 47 -7.93 -30.11 18.81
N THR A 48 -7.86 -29.69 20.07
CA THR A 48 -8.91 -29.81 21.08
C THR A 48 -10.09 -28.87 20.80
N PRO A 49 -11.22 -29.03 21.51
CA PRO A 49 -12.34 -28.08 21.44
C PRO A 49 -11.94 -26.64 21.75
N GLU A 50 -11.04 -26.41 22.70
CA GLU A 50 -10.57 -25.08 23.10
C GLU A 50 -9.76 -24.42 21.97
N GLU A 51 -8.96 -25.19 21.25
CA GLU A 51 -8.16 -24.71 20.13
C GLU A 51 -9.04 -24.38 18.92
N ASN A 52 -10.09 -25.18 18.69
CA ASN A 52 -11.13 -24.82 17.71
C ASN A 52 -11.85 -23.53 18.09
N TYR A 53 -12.22 -23.38 19.35
CA TYR A 53 -12.87 -22.16 19.85
C TYR A 53 -11.98 -20.94 19.67
N ARG A 54 -10.67 -21.06 19.90
CA ARG A 54 -9.70 -20.00 19.63
C ARG A 54 -9.66 -19.62 18.15
N LEU A 55 -9.62 -20.61 17.25
CA LEU A 55 -9.65 -20.37 15.80
C LEU A 55 -10.97 -19.72 15.36
N ASP A 56 -12.09 -20.06 16.01
CA ASP A 56 -13.38 -19.42 15.77
C ASP A 56 -13.40 -17.97 16.26
N GLN A 57 -12.74 -17.65 17.38
CA GLN A 57 -12.55 -16.26 17.83
C GLN A 57 -11.66 -15.47 16.87
N GLU A 58 -10.56 -16.05 16.39
CA GLU A 58 -9.70 -15.43 15.37
C GLU A 58 -10.52 -15.15 14.09
N ALA A 59 -11.33 -16.11 13.64
CA ALA A 59 -12.19 -15.94 12.47
C ALA A 59 -13.26 -14.86 12.68
N TYR A 60 -13.87 -14.82 13.87
CA TYR A 60 -14.79 -13.76 14.25
C TYR A 60 -14.11 -12.39 14.24
N GLY A 61 -12.88 -12.29 14.76
CA GLY A 61 -12.06 -11.08 14.69
C GLY A 61 -11.80 -10.64 13.24
N VAL A 62 -11.54 -11.58 12.33
CA VAL A 62 -11.41 -11.29 10.89
C VAL A 62 -12.74 -10.80 10.31
N GLN A 63 -13.88 -11.40 10.66
CA GLN A 63 -15.20 -10.99 10.18
C GLN A 63 -15.57 -9.58 10.61
N VAL A 64 -15.36 -9.26 11.90
CA VAL A 64 -15.66 -7.94 12.49
C VAL A 64 -14.73 -6.87 11.92
N ASN A 65 -13.43 -7.16 11.79
CA ASN A 65 -12.48 -6.22 11.18
C ASN A 65 -12.64 -6.09 9.66
N ALA A 66 -13.32 -7.03 9.00
CA ALA A 66 -13.66 -6.96 7.58
C ALA A 66 -14.85 -6.03 7.27
N VAL A 67 -15.38 -5.28 8.26
CA VAL A 67 -16.41 -4.25 8.07
C VAL A 67 -15.82 -2.91 7.56
N GLY A 68 -14.49 -2.76 7.55
CA GLY A 68 -13.84 -1.71 6.77
C GLY A 68 -13.47 -2.25 5.38
N PRO A 69 -13.74 -1.54 4.27
CA PRO A 69 -13.08 -1.87 3.01
C PRO A 69 -11.58 -1.88 3.31
N ALA A 70 -10.91 -3.02 3.13
CA ALA A 70 -9.47 -3.08 3.23
C ALA A 70 -8.94 -1.97 2.33
N PRO A 71 -8.31 -0.89 2.86
CA PRO A 71 -7.82 0.16 1.99
C PRO A 71 -6.81 -0.54 1.09
N GLY A 72 -7.11 -0.61 -0.21
CA GLY A 72 -6.30 -1.33 -1.17
C GLY A 72 -4.88 -0.82 -1.01
N ARG A 73 -4.00 -1.61 -0.39
CA ARG A 73 -2.63 -1.17 -0.02
C ARG A 73 -1.86 -0.65 -1.25
N ARG A 74 -2.29 -1.09 -2.45
CA ARG A 74 -1.84 -0.61 -3.75
C ARG A 74 -2.28 0.82 -4.07
N LEU A 75 -3.54 1.18 -3.82
CA LEU A 75 -4.03 2.56 -4.02
C LEU A 75 -3.33 3.54 -3.08
N TYR A 76 -3.13 3.18 -1.81
CA TYR A 76 -2.42 4.05 -0.87
C TYR A 76 -0.98 4.35 -1.33
N ARG A 77 -0.23 3.32 -1.76
CA ARG A 77 1.11 3.51 -2.33
C ARG A 77 1.09 4.37 -3.60
N LEU A 78 0.13 4.16 -4.49
CA LEU A 78 -0.02 4.94 -5.72
C LEU A 78 -0.28 6.43 -5.42
N TRP A 79 -1.23 6.71 -4.50
CA TRP A 79 -1.53 8.07 -4.06
C TRP A 79 -0.33 8.74 -3.40
N LEU A 80 0.44 8.01 -2.60
CA LEU A 80 1.65 8.52 -1.97
C LEU A 80 2.69 8.93 -3.02
N TRP A 81 2.92 8.10 -4.04
CA TRP A 81 3.81 8.44 -5.16
C TRP A 81 3.32 9.63 -5.97
N ILE A 82 2.01 9.75 -6.21
CA ILE A 82 1.41 10.90 -6.88
C ILE A 82 1.66 12.18 -6.08
N SER A 83 1.45 12.15 -4.75
CA SER A 83 1.70 13.31 -3.88
C SER A 83 3.17 13.72 -3.86
N VAL A 84 4.10 12.76 -3.78
CA VAL A 84 5.55 13.03 -3.80
C VAL A 84 5.97 13.65 -5.13
N THR A 85 5.53 13.08 -6.25
CA THR A 85 5.87 13.58 -7.58
C THR A 85 5.29 14.97 -7.81
N GLY A 86 4.04 15.20 -7.38
CA GLY A 86 3.41 16.51 -7.40
C GLY A 86 4.24 17.55 -6.64
N ALA A 87 4.64 17.26 -5.40
CA ALA A 87 5.45 18.18 -4.61
C ALA A 87 6.79 18.55 -5.28
N VAL A 88 7.49 17.57 -5.86
CA VAL A 88 8.77 17.81 -6.57
C VAL A 88 8.57 18.71 -7.78
N VAL A 89 7.51 18.49 -8.59
CA VAL A 89 7.20 19.32 -9.75
C VAL A 89 6.87 20.75 -9.34
N THR A 90 6.08 20.95 -8.28
CA THR A 90 5.72 22.29 -7.81
C THR A 90 6.94 23.06 -7.30
N ILE A 91 7.83 22.40 -6.53
CA ILE A 91 9.06 23.02 -6.03
C ILE A 91 9.98 23.41 -7.19
N GLY A 92 10.15 22.52 -8.17
CA GLY A 92 10.95 22.80 -9.37
C GLY A 92 10.43 24.02 -10.14
N ALA A 93 9.12 24.11 -10.35
CA ALA A 93 8.49 25.23 -11.04
C ALA A 93 8.72 26.57 -10.34
N VAL A 94 8.58 26.61 -9.01
CA VAL A 94 8.84 27.82 -8.22
C VAL A 94 10.31 28.24 -8.32
N ALA A 95 11.24 27.31 -8.23
CA ALA A 95 12.68 27.60 -8.35
C ALA A 95 13.03 28.19 -9.73
N THR A 96 12.46 27.67 -10.81
CA THR A 96 12.66 28.22 -12.16
C THR A 96 12.14 29.64 -12.31
N ILE A 97 10.97 29.97 -11.75
CA ILE A 97 10.41 31.33 -11.82
C ILE A 97 11.31 32.33 -11.09
N ILE A 98 11.80 31.96 -9.90
CA ILE A 98 12.73 32.80 -9.13
C ILE A 98 14.04 33.02 -9.91
N GLY A 99 14.58 31.95 -10.51
CA GLY A 99 15.80 32.04 -11.32
C GLY A 99 15.67 32.97 -12.52
N ILE A 100 14.55 32.88 -13.25
CA ILE A 100 14.26 33.75 -14.40
C ILE A 100 14.16 35.22 -13.97
N ASN A 101 13.48 35.50 -12.87
CA ASN A 101 13.33 36.87 -12.36
C ASN A 101 14.67 37.48 -11.91
N ASN A 102 15.56 36.67 -11.34
CA ASN A 102 16.90 37.14 -10.96
C ASN A 102 17.80 37.36 -12.18
N LEU A 103 17.70 36.50 -13.20
CA LEU A 103 18.44 36.67 -14.46
C LEU A 103 17.98 37.90 -15.23
N SER A 104 16.68 38.17 -15.30
CA SER A 104 16.15 39.37 -15.96
C SER A 104 16.55 40.65 -15.22
N ALA A 105 16.53 40.65 -13.89
CA ALA A 105 17.03 41.76 -13.08
C ALA A 105 18.53 42.02 -13.32
N ALA A 106 19.34 40.96 -13.40
CA ALA A 106 20.77 41.08 -13.69
C ALA A 106 21.04 41.61 -15.11
N ALA A 107 20.28 41.16 -16.11
CA ALA A 107 20.42 41.63 -17.49
C ALA A 107 20.12 43.14 -17.62
N ASN A 108 19.04 43.61 -16.98
CA ASN A 108 18.66 45.02 -16.99
C ASN A 108 19.71 45.93 -16.32
N LEU A 109 20.33 45.45 -15.23
CA LEU A 109 21.42 46.17 -14.57
C LEU A 109 22.64 46.28 -15.49
N ASN A 110 23.00 45.19 -16.17
CA ASN A 110 24.17 45.17 -17.05
C ASN A 110 24.00 46.11 -18.27
N GLU A 111 22.79 46.19 -18.82
CA GLU A 111 22.44 47.14 -19.89
C GLU A 111 22.45 48.60 -19.40
N SER A 112 22.05 48.84 -18.15
CA SER A 112 22.12 50.20 -17.57
C SER A 112 23.57 50.64 -17.35
N THR A 113 24.45 49.73 -16.90
CA THR A 113 25.87 50.03 -16.70
C THR A 113 26.59 50.29 -18.03
N SER A 114 26.35 49.48 -19.06
CA SER A 114 27.00 49.69 -20.37
C SER A 114 26.60 51.00 -21.05
N ASN A 115 25.35 51.43 -20.88
CA ASN A 115 24.87 52.72 -21.39
C ASN A 115 25.50 53.91 -20.65
N ILE A 116 25.82 53.77 -19.36
CA ILE A 116 26.54 54.82 -18.61
C ILE A 116 28.00 54.90 -19.04
N GLU A 117 28.67 53.77 -19.26
CA GLU A 117 30.05 53.71 -19.75
C GLU A 117 30.20 54.22 -21.19
N ALA A 118 29.16 54.07 -22.03
CA ALA A 118 29.19 54.56 -23.41
C ALA A 118 28.95 56.08 -23.55
N VAL A 119 28.50 56.75 -22.48
CA VAL A 119 28.19 58.21 -22.46
C VAL A 119 29.33 59.03 -21.84
N LEU A 120 30.28 58.40 -21.15
CA LEU A 120 31.50 59.01 -20.58
C LEU A 120 32.66 59.01 -21.59
#